data_AF-B3RXI7-F1
#
_entry.id   AF-B3RXI7-F1
#
_cell.length_a   1.000
_cell.length_b   1.000
_cell.length_c   1.000
_cell.angle_alpha   90.00
_cell.angle_beta   90.00
_cell.angle_gamma   90.00
#
_symmetry.space_group_name_H-M   'P 1'
#
loop_
_entity.id
_entity.type
_entity.pdbx_description
1 polymer ?
#
loop_
_entity_poly.entity_id
_entity_poly.type
_entity_poly.pdbx_seq_one_letter_code
_entity_poly.pdbx_strand_id
1 'polypeptide(L)'
;MARSGTARVYGTVHRYTGTVQYLAVHTSVEPLASITALVMTSTKAIEENFPVHFTMHSYVARLHTFQNWPFKRKSKCVAEKMAKAGFYHTPTSDYPDCVTCFACMKELDGWEQNDDPFQEHEKHSSKCPFIQLAKDEDDMTFEEVIKLENARQMLRFDHEVESYIRKFERQCNDVLDDYS
;
A
#
# COMPACT_ATOMS: atom_id res chain seq x y z
N MET A 1 -16.25 67.80 16.51
CA MET A 1 -17.17 68.56 15.64
C MET A 1 -16.85 68.16 14.21
N ALA A 2 -17.74 67.78 13.30
CA ALA A 2 -19.19 67.68 13.28
C ALA A 2 -19.60 66.80 12.07
N ARG A 3 -20.65 65.99 12.26
CA ARG A 3 -21.81 65.73 11.35
C ARG A 3 -21.51 65.16 9.95
N SER A 4 -21.97 63.94 9.66
CA SER A 4 -23.33 63.60 9.20
C SER A 4 -23.73 64.32 7.91
N GLY A 5 -23.91 63.54 6.84
CA GLY A 5 -24.47 63.98 5.56
C GLY A 5 -24.97 62.78 4.76
N THR A 6 -26.27 62.56 4.84
CA THR A 6 -27.05 61.51 4.17
C THR A 6 -27.14 61.70 2.65
N ALA A 7 -27.11 60.61 1.89
CA ALA A 7 -27.71 60.58 0.55
C ALA A 7 -28.57 59.31 0.41
N ARG A 8 -29.90 59.51 0.43
CA ARG A 8 -30.89 58.51 0.02
C ARG A 8 -30.90 58.46 -1.50
N VAL A 9 -30.68 57.28 -2.08
CA VAL A 9 -31.06 57.01 -3.47
C VAL A 9 -32.40 56.27 -3.42
N TYR A 10 -33.45 56.96 -3.85
CA TYR A 10 -34.74 56.35 -4.13
C TYR A 10 -34.65 55.67 -5.51
N GLY A 11 -34.78 54.35 -5.54
CA GLY A 11 -34.83 53.56 -6.76
C GLY A 11 -35.99 52.58 -6.70
N THR A 12 -36.92 52.72 -7.63
CA THR A 12 -38.26 52.13 -7.71
C THR A 12 -38.28 50.61 -7.66
N VAL A 13 -39.22 50.05 -6.88
CA VAL A 13 -39.56 48.63 -6.84
C VAL A 13 -40.39 48.28 -8.07
N HIS A 14 -39.80 47.63 -9.08
CA HIS A 14 -40.58 46.92 -10.08
C HIS A 14 -40.96 45.54 -9.53
N ARG A 15 -42.24 45.33 -9.21
CA ARG A 15 -42.80 44.01 -8.93
C ARG A 15 -42.67 43.15 -10.18
N TYR A 16 -41.68 42.28 -10.23
CA TYR A 16 -41.71 41.13 -11.14
C TYR A 16 -42.66 40.09 -10.56
N THR A 17 -43.91 40.05 -11.03
CA THR A 17 -44.85 38.95 -10.78
C THR A 17 -44.52 37.77 -11.71
N GLY A 18 -43.30 37.26 -11.62
CA GLY A 18 -42.89 36.04 -12.31
C GLY A 18 -42.94 34.88 -11.34
N THR A 19 -43.89 33.96 -11.53
CA THR A 19 -43.82 32.63 -10.90
C THR A 19 -42.58 31.92 -11.42
N VAL A 20 -41.56 31.77 -10.57
CA VAL A 20 -40.41 30.89 -10.85
C VAL A 20 -40.94 29.47 -10.75
N GLN A 21 -41.25 28.88 -11.88
CA GLN A 21 -41.59 27.47 -11.97
C GLN A 21 -40.27 26.71 -11.80
N TYR A 22 -39.97 26.28 -10.57
CA TYR A 22 -38.86 25.36 -10.33
C TYR A 22 -39.17 24.06 -11.07
N LEU A 23 -38.44 23.82 -12.17
CA LEU A 23 -38.37 22.48 -12.74
C LEU A 23 -37.66 21.62 -11.69
N ALA A 24 -38.40 20.71 -11.06
CA ALA A 24 -37.82 19.64 -10.27
C ALA A 24 -37.00 18.78 -11.24
N VAL A 25 -35.68 18.99 -11.26
CA VAL A 25 -34.77 18.05 -11.90
C VAL A 25 -34.83 16.79 -11.04
N HIS A 26 -35.65 15.83 -11.46
CA HIS A 26 -35.62 14.49 -10.90
C HIS A 26 -34.27 13.89 -11.27
N THR A 27 -33.24 14.16 -10.45
CA THR A 27 -32.02 13.40 -10.50
C THR A 27 -32.38 12.02 -9.97
N SER A 28 -32.44 11.04 -10.86
CA SER A 28 -32.49 9.62 -10.48
C SER A 28 -31.19 9.33 -9.75
N VAL A 29 -31.24 9.41 -8.42
CA VAL A 29 -30.12 8.96 -7.59
C VAL A 29 -30.09 7.45 -7.78
N GLU A 30 -29.11 6.95 -8.53
CA GLU A 30 -28.88 5.52 -8.70
C GLU A 30 -28.89 4.85 -7.31
N PRO A 31 -29.53 3.68 -7.15
CA PRO A 31 -29.59 3.02 -5.86
C PRO A 31 -28.17 2.84 -5.32
N LEU A 32 -27.97 3.13 -4.03
CA LEU A 32 -26.64 3.06 -3.38
C LEU A 32 -25.93 1.73 -3.70
N ALA A 33 -26.68 0.63 -3.76
CA ALA A 33 -26.20 -0.71 -4.12
C ALA A 33 -25.58 -0.80 -5.53
N SER A 34 -26.10 -0.05 -6.51
CA SER A 34 -25.59 0.00 -7.89
C SER A 34 -24.25 0.74 -7.97
N ILE A 35 -24.13 1.84 -7.22
CA ILE A 35 -22.87 2.58 -7.07
C ILE A 35 -21.86 1.72 -6.30
N THR A 36 -22.26 1.06 -5.21
CA THR A 36 -21.37 0.17 -4.46
C THR A 36 -20.88 -0.99 -5.33
N ALA A 37 -21.76 -1.62 -6.11
CA ALA A 37 -21.37 -2.68 -7.03
C ALA A 37 -20.37 -2.19 -8.08
N LEU A 38 -20.63 -1.03 -8.71
CA LEU A 38 -19.74 -0.44 -9.70
C LEU A 38 -18.36 -0.08 -9.13
N VAL A 39 -18.32 0.50 -7.92
CA VAL A 39 -17.07 0.80 -7.20
C VAL A 39 -16.34 -0.50 -6.89
N MET A 40 -17.01 -1.52 -6.36
CA MET A 40 -16.40 -2.82 -6.02
C MET A 40 -15.85 -3.56 -7.25
N THR A 41 -16.54 -3.55 -8.39
CA THR A 41 -16.01 -4.11 -9.64
C THR A 41 -14.82 -3.32 -10.17
N SER A 42 -14.83 -1.99 -10.02
CA SER A 42 -13.73 -1.14 -10.50
C SER A 42 -12.50 -1.28 -9.61
N THR A 43 -12.67 -1.36 -8.28
CA THR A 43 -11.56 -1.60 -7.35
C THR A 43 -10.95 -2.98 -7.56
N LYS A 44 -11.78 -4.01 -7.77
CA LYS A 44 -11.29 -5.37 -8.09
C LYS A 44 -10.47 -5.41 -9.39
N ALA A 45 -10.91 -4.71 -10.44
CA ALA A 45 -10.17 -4.62 -11.70
C ALA A 45 -8.84 -3.82 -11.57
N ILE A 46 -8.76 -2.90 -10.62
CA ILE A 46 -7.51 -2.18 -10.27
C ILE A 46 -6.58 -3.11 -9.48
N GLU A 47 -7.10 -3.86 -8.51
CA GLU A 47 -6.34 -4.84 -7.72
C GLU A 47 -5.76 -5.97 -8.58
N GLU A 48 -6.50 -6.46 -9.58
CA GLU A 48 -6.07 -7.52 -10.49
C GLU A 48 -4.96 -7.10 -11.48
N ASN A 49 -4.77 -5.79 -11.71
CA ASN A 49 -3.74 -5.25 -12.61
C ASN A 49 -2.54 -4.63 -11.88
N PHE A 50 -2.58 -4.53 -10.54
CA PHE A 50 -1.46 -4.02 -9.77
C PHE A 50 -0.50 -5.16 -9.41
N PRO A 51 0.83 -5.01 -9.63
CA PRO A 51 1.78 -6.05 -9.23
C PRO A 51 1.62 -6.37 -7.74
N VAL A 52 1.64 -7.66 -7.38
CA VAL A 52 1.36 -8.16 -6.01
C VAL A 52 2.11 -7.36 -4.94
N HIS A 53 3.36 -6.98 -5.20
CA HIS A 53 4.16 -6.17 -4.29
C HIS A 53 3.53 -4.83 -3.90
N PHE A 54 2.77 -4.17 -4.79
CA PHE A 54 2.08 -2.93 -4.45
C PHE A 54 0.96 -3.13 -3.44
N THR A 55 0.36 -4.32 -3.37
CA THR A 55 -0.75 -4.63 -2.45
C THR A 55 -0.28 -5.04 -1.05
N MET A 56 1.01 -5.37 -0.88
CA MET A 56 1.56 -5.88 0.38
C MET A 56 1.82 -4.78 1.46
N HIS A 57 1.48 -3.52 1.18
CA HIS A 57 1.50 -2.46 2.20
C HIS A 57 0.44 -2.65 3.29
N SER A 58 -0.60 -3.45 3.02
CA SER A 58 -1.66 -3.75 3.99
C SER A 58 -1.30 -4.97 4.84
N TYR A 59 -1.33 -4.83 6.16
CA TYR A 59 -1.26 -5.96 7.10
C TYR A 59 -2.21 -7.11 6.74
N VAL A 60 -3.47 -6.82 6.41
CA VAL A 60 -4.48 -7.85 6.10
C VAL A 60 -4.10 -8.61 4.83
N ALA A 61 -3.63 -7.91 3.80
CA ALA A 61 -3.17 -8.54 2.56
C ALA A 61 -1.97 -9.44 2.82
N ARG A 62 -1.00 -9.00 3.62
CA ARG A 62 0.16 -9.81 4.03
C ARG A 62 -0.28 -11.05 4.80
N LEU A 63 -1.16 -10.90 5.79
CA LEU A 63 -1.66 -12.01 6.59
C LEU A 63 -2.32 -13.10 5.72
N HIS A 64 -3.07 -12.69 4.69
CA HIS A 64 -3.76 -13.62 3.80
C HIS A 64 -2.82 -14.53 2.98
N THR A 65 -1.53 -14.18 2.86
CA THR A 65 -0.54 -15.01 2.16
C THR A 65 -0.12 -16.26 2.94
N PHE A 66 -0.31 -16.28 4.27
CA PHE A 66 0.15 -17.35 5.17
C PHE A 66 -0.80 -18.58 5.22
N GLN A 67 -1.34 -19.00 4.08
CA GLN A 67 -2.34 -20.09 4.02
C GLN A 67 -1.78 -21.45 4.46
N ASN A 68 -0.53 -21.75 4.09
CA ASN A 68 0.15 -23.00 4.40
C ASN A 68 1.31 -22.85 5.38
N TRP A 69 1.28 -21.80 6.22
CA TRP A 69 2.36 -21.52 7.15
C TRP A 69 2.51 -22.63 8.21
N PRO A 70 3.72 -23.19 8.41
CA PRO A 70 3.91 -24.38 9.25
C PRO A 70 3.75 -24.09 10.75
N PHE A 71 4.04 -22.86 11.21
CA PHE A 71 4.01 -22.51 12.63
C PHE A 71 2.62 -22.08 13.11
N LYS A 72 2.18 -22.67 14.24
CA LYS A 72 0.84 -22.48 14.82
C LYS A 72 0.91 -21.72 16.15
N ARG A 73 -0.25 -21.49 16.79
CA ARG A 73 -0.48 -20.60 17.95
C ARG A 73 0.55 -20.57 19.09
N LYS A 74 1.35 -21.62 19.32
CA LYS A 74 2.37 -21.65 20.38
C LYS A 74 3.72 -21.05 19.94
N SER A 75 3.93 -20.85 18.65
CA SER A 75 5.17 -20.32 18.10
C SER A 75 5.23 -18.79 18.22
N LYS A 76 6.44 -18.24 18.30
CA LYS A 76 6.66 -16.80 18.18
C LYS A 76 6.55 -16.31 16.74
N CYS A 77 6.82 -17.17 15.78
CA CYS A 77 6.75 -16.91 14.35
C CYS A 77 5.39 -17.27 13.72
N VAL A 78 4.27 -17.01 14.42
CA VAL A 78 2.93 -17.19 13.85
C VAL A 78 2.62 -16.18 12.75
N ALA A 79 1.71 -16.53 11.83
CA ALA A 79 1.33 -15.73 10.67
C ALA A 79 1.00 -14.27 11.01
N GLU A 80 0.28 -14.02 12.11
CA GLU A 80 -0.07 -12.67 12.56
C GLU A 80 1.17 -11.86 12.94
N LYS A 81 2.16 -12.49 13.58
CA LYS A 81 3.42 -11.83 13.96
C LYS A 81 4.33 -11.62 12.76
N MET A 82 4.35 -12.55 11.81
CA MET A 82 5.04 -12.38 10.54
C MET A 82 4.50 -11.19 9.77
N ALA A 83 3.18 -11.15 9.58
CA ALA A 83 2.52 -10.04 8.90
C ALA A 83 2.77 -8.71 9.61
N LYS A 84 2.71 -8.66 10.95
CA LYS A 84 3.04 -7.45 11.73
C LYS A 84 4.49 -7.00 11.56
N ALA A 85 5.45 -7.92 11.46
CA ALA A 85 6.85 -7.59 11.19
C ALA A 85 7.13 -7.17 9.73
N GLY A 86 6.09 -7.05 8.90
CA GLY A 86 6.19 -6.62 7.50
C GLY A 86 6.44 -7.76 6.52
N PHE A 87 6.31 -9.02 6.94
CA PHE A 87 6.51 -10.16 6.06
C PHE A 87 5.22 -10.63 5.40
N TYR A 88 5.33 -11.11 4.18
CA TYR A 88 4.33 -11.93 3.50
C TYR A 88 4.98 -13.21 2.99
N HIS A 89 4.20 -14.28 2.91
CA HIS A 89 4.66 -15.62 2.59
C HIS A 89 4.89 -15.77 1.08
N THR A 90 6.10 -16.19 0.70
CA THR A 90 6.58 -16.32 -0.68
C THR A 90 7.26 -17.68 -0.90
N PRO A 91 6.53 -18.78 -0.66
CA PRO A 91 7.12 -20.11 -0.68
C PRO A 91 7.56 -20.51 -2.09
N THR A 92 8.66 -21.24 -2.17
CA THR A 92 9.08 -21.97 -3.38
C THR A 92 9.06 -23.47 -3.10
N SER A 93 9.34 -24.29 -4.12
CA SER A 93 9.46 -25.76 -3.92
C SER A 93 10.57 -26.10 -2.93
N ASP A 94 11.64 -25.33 -2.95
CA ASP A 94 12.87 -25.61 -2.20
C ASP A 94 12.85 -24.92 -0.83
N TYR A 95 12.11 -23.81 -0.72
CA TYR A 95 12.00 -22.97 0.46
C TYR A 95 10.53 -22.77 0.84
N PRO A 96 9.88 -23.76 1.48
CA PRO A 96 8.44 -23.76 1.74
C PRO A 96 8.00 -22.78 2.83
N ASP A 97 8.93 -22.23 3.60
CA ASP A 97 8.71 -21.24 4.66
C ASP A 97 9.37 -19.89 4.35
N CYS A 98 9.73 -19.65 3.08
CA CYS A 98 10.28 -18.37 2.66
C CYS A 98 9.23 -17.26 2.83
N VAL A 99 9.68 -16.12 3.36
CA VAL A 99 8.91 -14.89 3.48
C VAL A 99 9.70 -13.72 2.91
N THR A 100 8.99 -12.72 2.40
CA THR A 100 9.60 -11.50 1.86
C THR A 100 9.05 -10.29 2.60
N CYS A 101 9.91 -9.33 2.95
CA CYS A 101 9.46 -8.05 3.51
C CYS A 101 8.84 -7.16 2.42
N PHE A 102 7.66 -6.59 2.67
CA PHE A 102 7.02 -5.66 1.73
C PHE A 102 7.75 -4.33 1.53
N ALA A 103 8.60 -3.92 2.47
CA ALA A 103 9.23 -2.61 2.48
C ALA A 103 10.65 -2.63 1.89
N CYS A 104 11.45 -3.63 2.28
CA CYS A 104 12.86 -3.74 1.90
C CYS A 104 13.20 -4.92 0.99
N MET A 105 12.21 -5.74 0.59
CA MET A 105 12.39 -6.94 -0.24
C MET A 105 13.26 -8.03 0.36
N LYS A 106 13.67 -7.91 1.63
CA LYS A 106 14.50 -8.94 2.27
C LYS A 106 13.72 -10.26 2.34
N GLU A 107 14.31 -11.29 1.75
CA GLU A 107 13.83 -12.67 1.83
C GLU A 107 14.51 -13.39 2.99
N LEU A 108 13.74 -14.16 3.75
CA LEU A 108 14.19 -15.00 4.86
C LEU A 108 13.44 -16.33 4.85
N ASP A 109 14.16 -17.41 5.08
CA ASP A 109 13.68 -18.79 5.18
C ASP A 109 14.32 -19.49 6.39
N GLY A 110 13.96 -20.77 6.62
CA GLY A 110 14.56 -21.57 7.69
C GLY A 110 14.12 -21.15 9.09
N TRP A 111 12.85 -20.76 9.24
CA TRP A 111 12.30 -20.26 10.49
C TRP A 111 12.18 -21.35 11.55
N GLU A 112 12.37 -20.98 12.81
CA GLU A 112 12.16 -21.84 13.96
C GLU A 112 11.02 -21.33 14.86
N GLN A 113 10.44 -22.23 15.65
CA GLN A 113 9.29 -21.93 16.51
C GLN A 113 9.51 -20.74 17.47
N ASN A 114 10.76 -20.49 17.87
CA ASN A 114 11.11 -19.48 18.87
C ASN A 114 11.60 -18.16 18.27
N ASP A 115 11.66 -18.06 16.94
CA ASP A 115 12.11 -16.86 16.26
C ASP A 115 11.08 -15.76 16.39
N ASP A 116 11.58 -14.57 16.74
CA ASP A 116 10.76 -13.36 16.75
C ASP A 116 10.90 -12.66 15.38
N PRO A 117 9.82 -12.53 14.60
CA PRO A 117 9.90 -11.99 13.25
C PRO A 117 10.47 -10.57 13.19
N PHE A 118 10.19 -9.71 14.17
CA PHE A 118 10.72 -8.36 14.19
C PHE A 118 12.23 -8.36 14.43
N GLN A 119 12.70 -9.16 15.40
CA GLN A 119 14.13 -9.27 15.70
C GLN A 119 14.93 -9.86 14.53
N GLU A 120 14.42 -10.90 13.88
CA GLU A 120 15.08 -11.47 12.71
C GLU A 120 15.09 -10.46 11.54
N HIS A 121 14.02 -9.70 11.34
CA HIS A 121 14.00 -8.63 10.34
C HIS A 121 15.04 -7.54 10.65
N GLU A 122 15.11 -7.05 11.89
CA GLU A 122 16.10 -6.05 12.30
C GLU A 122 17.54 -6.56 12.14
N LYS A 123 17.80 -7.80 12.56
CA LYS A 123 19.12 -8.46 12.43
C LYS A 123 19.57 -8.57 10.97
N HIS A 124 18.66 -8.94 10.07
CA HIS A 124 18.98 -9.21 8.67
C HIS A 124 18.81 -8.00 7.74
N SER A 125 18.12 -6.94 8.18
CA SER A 125 17.87 -5.71 7.43
C SER A 125 17.59 -4.51 8.35
N SER A 126 18.54 -4.17 9.21
CA SER A 126 18.42 -3.06 10.21
C SER A 126 18.16 -1.67 9.60
N LYS A 127 18.42 -1.51 8.29
CA LYS A 127 18.15 -0.29 7.53
C LYS A 127 16.79 -0.28 6.83
N CYS A 128 15.98 -1.32 7.01
CA CYS A 128 14.63 -1.37 6.46
C CYS A 128 13.82 -0.16 6.97
N PRO A 129 13.18 0.64 6.08
CA PRO A 129 12.44 1.82 6.51
C PRO A 129 11.24 1.48 7.40
N PHE A 130 10.66 0.28 7.25
CA PHE A 130 9.58 -0.20 8.13
C PHE A 130 10.10 -0.53 9.54
N ILE A 131 11.26 -1.20 9.64
CA ILE A 131 11.87 -1.51 10.94
C ILE A 131 12.32 -0.25 11.67
N GLN A 132 12.90 0.72 10.96
CA GLN A 132 13.30 2.00 11.55
C GLN A 132 12.14 2.83 12.08
N LEU A 133 10.94 2.64 11.53
CA LEU A 133 9.75 3.32 12.02
C LEU A 133 9.33 2.77 13.41
N ALA A 134 9.51 1.46 13.64
CA ALA A 134 9.23 0.77 14.90
C ALA A 134 7.84 1.07 15.50
N LYS A 135 6.83 1.16 14.63
CA LYS A 135 5.42 1.42 14.98
C LYS A 135 4.52 0.37 14.35
N ASP A 136 3.41 0.09 15.03
CA ASP A 136 2.30 -0.66 14.42
C ASP A 136 1.67 0.18 13.30
N GLU A 137 1.16 -0.48 12.26
CA GLU A 137 0.62 0.21 11.07
C GLU A 137 -0.54 1.16 11.40
N ASP A 138 -1.38 0.78 12.36
CA ASP A 138 -2.54 1.57 12.80
C ASP A 138 -2.13 2.87 13.51
N ASP A 139 -0.90 2.97 14.01
CA ASP A 139 -0.36 4.14 14.72
C ASP A 139 0.47 5.07 13.81
N MET A 140 0.62 4.74 12.52
CA MET A 140 1.40 5.54 11.58
C MET A 140 0.65 6.82 11.19
N THR A 141 1.37 7.94 11.17
CA THR A 141 0.85 9.18 10.59
C THR A 141 0.88 9.11 9.06
N PHE A 142 0.03 9.92 8.41
CA PHE A 142 0.03 10.02 6.94
C PHE A 142 1.39 10.41 6.36
N GLU A 143 2.14 11.28 7.05
CA GLU A 143 3.49 11.66 6.65
C GLU A 143 4.46 10.47 6.68
N GLU A 144 4.39 9.65 7.72
CA GLU A 144 5.21 8.44 7.87
C GLU A 144 4.87 7.41 6.80
N VAL A 145 3.58 7.22 6.49
CA VAL A 145 3.13 6.34 5.40
C VAL A 145 3.72 6.80 4.06
N ILE A 146 3.65 8.10 3.75
CA ILE A 146 4.22 8.64 2.50
C ILE A 146 5.74 8.42 2.46
N LYS A 147 6.45 8.69 3.56
CA LYS A 147 7.91 8.51 3.62
C LYS A 147 8.30 7.05 3.44
N LEU A 148 7.60 6.14 4.11
CA LEU A 148 7.80 4.71 3.98
C LEU A 148 7.56 4.25 2.54
N GLU A 149 6.45 4.68 1.93
CA GLU A 149 6.11 4.31 0.55
C GLU A 149 7.15 4.83 -0.44
N ASN A 150 7.60 6.08 -0.29
CA ASN A 150 8.66 6.63 -1.13
C ASN A 150 9.97 5.82 -1.00
N ALA A 151 10.38 5.50 0.23
CA ALA A 151 11.56 4.70 0.48
C ALA A 151 11.44 3.29 -0.14
N ARG A 152 10.27 2.67 0.01
CA ARG A 152 9.95 1.35 -0.58
C ARG A 152 10.05 1.37 -2.10
N GLN A 153 9.53 2.40 -2.76
CA GLN A 153 9.61 2.50 -4.23
C GLN A 153 11.05 2.67 -4.72
N MET A 154 11.87 3.43 -4.00
CA MET A 154 13.30 3.55 -4.31
C MET A 154 14.02 2.22 -4.15
N LEU A 155 13.84 1.53 -3.01
CA LEU A 155 14.43 0.21 -2.79
C LEU A 155 13.97 -0.82 -3.84
N ARG A 156 12.71 -0.76 -4.26
CA ARG A 156 12.19 -1.62 -5.33
C ARG A 156 12.89 -1.34 -6.66
N PHE A 157 13.03 -0.08 -7.02
CA PHE A 157 13.72 0.30 -8.26
C PHE A 157 15.18 -0.17 -8.23
N ASP A 158 15.88 0.06 -7.13
CA ASP A 158 17.27 -0.39 -6.94
C ASP A 158 17.37 -1.92 -7.09
N HIS A 159 16.49 -2.67 -6.44
CA HIS A 159 16.45 -4.13 -6.54
C HIS A 159 16.20 -4.62 -7.99
N GLU A 160 15.28 -3.99 -8.71
CA GLU A 160 14.99 -4.33 -10.10
C GLU A 160 16.20 -4.05 -11.01
N VAL A 161 16.83 -2.88 -10.87
CA VAL A 161 18.02 -2.51 -11.63
C VAL A 161 19.16 -3.49 -11.36
N GLU A 162 19.43 -3.79 -10.09
CA GLU A 162 20.46 -4.78 -9.74
C GLU A 162 20.17 -6.17 -10.30
N SER A 163 18.90 -6.60 -10.30
CA SER A 163 18.49 -7.88 -10.89
C SER A 163 18.77 -7.92 -12.39
N TYR A 164 18.50 -6.83 -13.12
CA TYR A 164 18.84 -6.72 -14.53
C TYR A 164 20.34 -6.72 -14.77
N ILE A 165 21.12 -5.99 -13.96
CA ILE A 165 22.59 -5.98 -14.05
C ILE A 165 23.13 -7.42 -13.89
N ARG A 166 22.71 -8.14 -12.84
CA ARG A 166 23.16 -9.53 -12.59
C ARG A 166 22.81 -10.47 -13.74
N LYS A 167 21.62 -10.33 -14.33
CA LYS A 167 21.21 -11.14 -15.49
C LYS A 167 22.10 -10.86 -16.70
N PHE A 168 22.38 -9.58 -16.96
CA PHE A 168 23.26 -9.18 -18.05
C PHE A 168 24.69 -9.71 -17.84
N GLU A 169 25.24 -9.57 -16.64
CA GLU A 169 26.56 -10.12 -16.29
C GLU A 169 26.63 -11.63 -16.50
N ARG A 170 25.60 -12.38 -16.08
CA ARG A 170 25.53 -13.82 -16.32
C ARG A 170 25.55 -14.15 -17.81
N GLN A 171 24.73 -13.46 -18.60
CA GLN A 171 24.70 -13.66 -20.06
C GLN A 171 26.06 -13.35 -20.71
N CYS A 172 26.74 -12.31 -20.25
CA CYS A 172 28.09 -12.02 -20.72
C CYS A 172 29.09 -13.12 -20.37
N ASN A 173 29.05 -13.65 -19.14
CA ASN A 173 29.93 -14.74 -18.72
C ASN A 173 29.65 -16.03 -19.49
N ASP A 174 28.39 -16.41 -19.69
CA ASP A 174 28.01 -17.59 -20.47
C ASP A 174 28.57 -17.48 -21.91
N VAL A 175 28.50 -16.30 -22.52
CA VAL A 175 29.10 -16.05 -23.85
C VAL A 175 30.61 -16.18 -23.81
N LEU A 176 31.30 -15.68 -22.78
CA LEU A 176 32.77 -15.77 -22.68
C LEU A 176 33.25 -17.21 -22.48
N ASP A 177 32.51 -18.00 -21.70
CA ASP A 177 32.81 -19.42 -21.46
C ASP A 177 32.68 -20.25 -22.75
N ASP A 178 31.73 -19.91 -23.64
CA ASP A 178 31.59 -20.56 -24.96
C ASP A 178 32.80 -20.33 -25.90
N TYR A 179 33.65 -19.34 -25.64
CA TYR A 179 34.85 -19.04 -26.44
C TYR A 179 36.18 -19.47 -25.78
N SER A 180 36.15 -20.06 -24.59
CA SER A 180 37.33 -20.49 -23.81
C SER A 180 37.63 -21.97 -23.98
#